data_AF-A0A848GCN7-F1
#
_entry.id   AF-A0A848GCN7-F1
#
_cell.length_a   1.000
_cell.length_b   1.000
_cell.length_c   1.000
_cell.angle_alpha   90.00
_cell.angle_beta   90.00
_cell.angle_gamma   90.00
#
_symmetry.space_group_name_H-M   'P 1'
#
loop_
_entity.id
_entity.type
_entity.pdbx_description
1 polymer ?
#
loop_
_entity_poly.entity_id
_entity_poly.type
_entity_poly.pdbx_seq_one_letter_code
_entity_poly.pdbx_strand_id
1 'polypeptide(L)'
;MSSVRRYLSGISPAAERVWYDAELLSADEEEVSELYSALLDARPEIELSTVVDYLKRFHAFARKFALIADPDWGELSVGQAGLSVRPAYIRESDYLSAFQHILASSTREGQDVSTAGAMVLLLAYRYGLRASEATGLIRADWVGDTSPLILIRNNVLRRLKTTAGRRLVPTLFAMTPAEMNLIKRVLVTSEANHGGDMAAPLLGVQVKVPSTIGHLRTIVIQALRRATGNPTAVIHSARHSFATRVLDSLFLPDGGRPQKGHLDMPVVQAMRDRLLGNARQSRRTLWGLARLLGHASPATSIGSYAHVIDRWLDGYVDDNVTRRTRGALLEGVYDLDAEPKGTACHESRDVEDQASPVSVGAFVRLARLISRGANLQRSASALAIPEELAEQMAVALETIFRVSAKRLERNKSLAELMATITESQWENLIKFADEIVVPRDVTWSKVPTVLGLSGLVGPQRHIVMWRVEHFEWVGQFVKSTNFQKTEISILLTPGFTKDQRAWIDSHNLSRFVSTEGKEAQLDTVRTEGGHAVVVERAVVVGSRRKEHPVSNRALLSLILIAWSSAVSIT
;
A
#
# COMPACT_ATOMS: atom_id res chain seq x y z
N MET A 1 -54.81 -4.85 -7.84
CA MET A 1 -54.05 -4.08 -6.82
C MET A 1 -53.44 -4.91 -5.69
N SER A 2 -53.87 -6.16 -5.43
CA SER A 2 -53.34 -6.97 -4.31
C SER A 2 -51.86 -7.34 -4.46
N SER A 3 -51.39 -7.69 -5.65
CA SER A 3 -49.99 -8.12 -5.88
C SER A 3 -48.96 -7.00 -5.72
N VAL A 4 -49.28 -5.77 -6.16
CA VAL A 4 -48.43 -4.58 -5.98
C VAL A 4 -48.31 -4.23 -4.49
N ARG A 5 -49.43 -4.25 -3.78
CA ARG A 5 -49.46 -4.01 -2.34
C ARG A 5 -48.63 -5.05 -1.59
N ARG A 6 -48.73 -6.33 -1.98
CA ARG A 6 -47.99 -7.45 -1.38
C ARG A 6 -46.48 -7.33 -1.56
N TYR A 7 -46.03 -6.96 -2.77
CA TYR A 7 -44.60 -6.72 -3.06
C TYR A 7 -44.05 -5.53 -2.25
N LEU A 8 -44.70 -4.37 -2.30
CA LEU A 8 -44.28 -3.19 -1.55
C LEU A 8 -44.31 -3.43 -0.05
N SER A 9 -45.35 -4.07 0.48
CA SER A 9 -45.43 -4.40 1.90
C SER A 9 -44.35 -5.38 2.35
N GLY A 10 -43.84 -6.22 1.44
CA GLY A 10 -42.78 -7.18 1.73
C GLY A 10 -41.43 -6.51 1.95
N ILE A 11 -41.05 -5.56 1.10
CA ILE A 11 -39.72 -4.93 1.13
C ILE A 11 -39.73 -3.59 1.88
N SER A 12 -40.66 -2.67 1.57
CA SER A 12 -40.53 -1.25 1.89
C SER A 12 -40.35 -0.93 3.38
N PRO A 13 -41.18 -1.40 4.33
CA PRO A 13 -40.97 -1.11 5.74
C PRO A 13 -39.63 -1.60 6.34
N ALA A 14 -39.07 -2.69 5.81
CA ALA A 14 -37.73 -3.13 6.23
C ALA A 14 -36.64 -2.31 5.56
N ALA A 15 -36.77 -2.04 4.26
CA ALA A 15 -35.85 -1.16 3.53
C ALA A 15 -35.79 0.24 4.16
N GLU A 16 -36.90 0.84 4.55
CA GLU A 16 -36.93 2.14 5.26
C GLU A 16 -36.17 2.11 6.59
N ARG A 17 -36.06 0.94 7.23
CA ARG A 17 -35.33 0.78 8.50
C ARG A 17 -33.85 0.51 8.29
N VAL A 18 -33.51 -0.38 7.34
CA VAL A 18 -32.14 -0.88 7.16
C VAL A 18 -31.37 -0.23 6.03
N TRP A 19 -32.05 0.39 5.06
CA TRP A 19 -31.46 1.04 3.89
C TRP A 19 -31.61 2.57 3.92
N TYR A 20 -32.11 3.16 5.01
CA TYR A 20 -32.38 4.60 5.09
C TYR A 20 -31.20 5.48 4.68
N ASP A 21 -30.00 5.17 5.22
CA ASP A 21 -28.76 5.88 4.92
C ASP A 21 -27.86 5.13 3.90
N ALA A 22 -28.40 4.10 3.23
CA ALA A 22 -27.62 3.25 2.34
C ALA A 22 -27.58 3.80 0.91
N GLU A 23 -26.39 4.03 0.39
CA GLU A 23 -26.19 4.42 -1.00
C GLU A 23 -26.03 3.19 -1.91
N LEU A 24 -27.16 2.55 -2.27
CA LEU A 24 -27.16 1.30 -3.04
C LEU A 24 -26.52 1.43 -4.43
N LEU A 25 -26.47 2.63 -5.00
CA LEU A 25 -25.92 2.90 -6.34
C LEU A 25 -24.39 2.87 -6.38
N SER A 26 -23.75 3.26 -5.28
CA SER A 26 -22.29 3.26 -5.13
C SER A 26 -21.79 1.99 -4.43
N ALA A 27 -22.72 1.18 -3.91
CA ALA A 27 -22.44 -0.03 -3.17
C ALA A 27 -21.75 -1.10 -4.02
N ASP A 28 -20.71 -1.71 -3.46
CA ASP A 28 -20.08 -2.90 -4.05
C ASP A 28 -20.87 -4.20 -3.78
N GLU A 29 -20.44 -5.30 -4.37
CA GLU A 29 -21.07 -6.63 -4.20
C GLU A 29 -21.23 -7.02 -2.72
N GLU A 30 -20.24 -6.72 -1.88
CA GLU A 30 -20.29 -7.06 -0.45
C GLU A 30 -21.30 -6.17 0.28
N GLU A 31 -21.31 -4.86 0.01
CA GLU A 31 -22.24 -3.90 0.59
C GLU A 31 -23.68 -4.21 0.19
N VAL A 32 -23.94 -4.56 -1.07
CA VAL A 32 -25.27 -5.01 -1.54
C VAL A 32 -25.67 -6.31 -0.84
N SER A 33 -24.75 -7.27 -0.70
CA SER A 33 -25.02 -8.54 0.01
C SER A 33 -25.41 -8.29 1.46
N GLU A 34 -24.69 -7.41 2.16
CA GLU A 34 -24.99 -7.07 3.54
C GLU A 34 -26.33 -6.34 3.69
N LEU A 35 -26.63 -5.39 2.79
CA LEU A 35 -27.90 -4.68 2.79
C LEU A 35 -29.07 -5.66 2.59
N TYR A 36 -28.91 -6.63 1.69
CA TYR A 36 -29.94 -7.62 1.43
C TYR A 36 -30.09 -8.58 2.60
N SER A 37 -28.99 -9.01 3.23
CA SER A 37 -29.01 -9.82 4.44
C SER A 37 -29.73 -9.11 5.59
N ALA A 38 -29.39 -7.83 5.84
CA ALA A 38 -30.04 -7.02 6.86
C ALA A 38 -31.54 -6.83 6.60
N LEU A 39 -31.97 -6.77 5.32
CA LEU A 39 -33.38 -6.70 4.98
C LEU A 39 -34.11 -8.00 5.29
N LEU A 40 -33.49 -9.15 4.99
CA LEU A 40 -34.04 -10.46 5.33
C LEU A 40 -34.19 -10.61 6.85
N ASP A 41 -33.17 -10.23 7.62
CA ASP A 41 -33.19 -10.26 9.09
C ASP A 41 -34.22 -9.31 9.69
N ALA A 42 -34.52 -8.19 9.02
CA ALA A 42 -35.51 -7.21 9.46
C ALA A 42 -36.97 -7.63 9.16
N ARG A 43 -37.19 -8.82 8.58
CA ARG A 43 -38.48 -9.39 8.19
C ARG A 43 -38.77 -10.79 8.73
N PRO A 44 -38.62 -11.06 10.04
CA PRO A 44 -38.93 -12.37 10.61
C PRO A 44 -40.42 -12.75 10.45
N GLU A 45 -41.31 -11.77 10.23
CA GLU A 45 -42.76 -11.96 10.14
C GLU A 45 -43.28 -12.47 8.79
N ILE A 46 -42.45 -12.50 7.74
CA ILE A 46 -42.82 -13.00 6.42
C ILE A 46 -42.04 -14.28 6.15
N GLU A 47 -42.64 -15.24 5.44
CA GLU A 47 -41.92 -16.42 4.97
C GLU A 47 -40.68 -16.00 4.16
N LEU A 48 -39.51 -16.44 4.61
CA LEU A 48 -38.19 -16.05 4.08
C LEU A 48 -38.10 -16.22 2.55
N SER A 49 -38.60 -17.35 2.03
CA SER A 49 -38.66 -17.65 0.59
C SER A 49 -39.38 -16.56 -0.21
N THR A 50 -40.46 -16.01 0.35
CA THR A 50 -41.27 -14.96 -0.28
C THR A 50 -40.53 -13.63 -0.29
N VAL A 51 -39.85 -13.26 0.80
CA VAL A 51 -39.05 -12.02 0.87
C VAL A 51 -37.89 -12.08 -0.10
N VAL A 52 -37.24 -13.24 -0.21
CA VAL A 52 -36.15 -13.51 -1.16
C VAL A 52 -36.60 -13.31 -2.60
N ASP A 53 -37.77 -13.84 -2.98
CA ASP A 53 -38.30 -13.66 -4.34
C ASP A 53 -38.58 -12.19 -4.65
N TYR A 54 -39.06 -11.44 -3.67
CA TYR A 54 -39.24 -10.00 -3.81
C TYR A 54 -37.89 -9.27 -3.98
N LEU A 55 -36.88 -9.61 -3.16
CA LEU A 55 -35.53 -9.07 -3.29
C LEU A 55 -34.89 -9.39 -4.65
N LYS A 56 -35.03 -10.62 -5.16
CA LYS A 56 -34.52 -11.01 -6.49
C LYS A 56 -35.16 -10.16 -7.59
N ARG A 57 -36.47 -9.90 -7.52
CA ARG A 57 -37.18 -9.04 -8.48
C ARG A 57 -36.75 -7.58 -8.36
N PHE A 58 -36.62 -7.07 -7.14
CA PHE A 58 -36.08 -5.73 -6.89
C PHE A 58 -34.68 -5.58 -7.46
N HIS A 59 -33.81 -6.56 -7.21
CA HIS A 59 -32.44 -6.57 -7.67
C HIS A 59 -32.36 -6.59 -9.20
N ALA A 60 -33.13 -7.47 -9.85
CA ALA A 60 -33.17 -7.50 -11.32
C ALA A 60 -33.60 -6.16 -11.92
N PHE A 61 -34.57 -5.48 -11.28
CA PHE A 61 -34.96 -4.13 -11.65
C PHE A 61 -33.83 -3.11 -11.43
N ALA A 62 -33.25 -3.07 -10.24
CA ALA A 62 -32.21 -2.11 -9.88
C ALA A 62 -30.94 -2.32 -10.72
N ARG A 63 -30.53 -3.57 -10.99
CA ARG A 63 -29.40 -3.88 -11.86
C ARG A 63 -29.65 -3.39 -13.29
N LYS A 64 -30.86 -3.59 -13.82
CA LYS A 64 -31.21 -3.19 -15.19
C LYS A 64 -31.23 -1.67 -15.37
N PHE A 65 -31.74 -0.92 -14.39
CA PHE A 65 -31.98 0.52 -14.55
C PHE A 65 -30.98 1.41 -13.82
N ALA A 66 -30.26 0.86 -12.84
CA ALA A 66 -29.38 1.61 -11.96
C ALA A 66 -27.98 0.98 -11.80
N LEU A 67 -27.69 -0.11 -12.53
CA LEU A 67 -26.37 -0.75 -12.61
C LEU A 67 -25.73 -1.10 -11.25
N ILE A 68 -26.55 -1.44 -10.26
CA ILE A 68 -26.05 -1.89 -8.95
C ILE A 68 -25.24 -3.18 -9.08
N ALA A 69 -24.25 -3.37 -8.20
CA ALA A 69 -23.45 -4.59 -8.14
C ALA A 69 -24.32 -5.81 -7.78
N ASP A 70 -24.07 -6.97 -8.40
CA ASP A 70 -24.72 -8.23 -8.01
C ASP A 70 -24.29 -8.60 -6.57
N PRO A 71 -25.18 -9.00 -5.66
CA PRO A 71 -24.81 -9.56 -4.37
C PRO A 71 -24.33 -11.01 -4.51
N ASP A 72 -23.61 -11.49 -3.49
CA ASP A 72 -23.39 -12.90 -3.25
C ASP A 72 -24.65 -13.53 -2.63
N TRP A 73 -25.51 -14.07 -3.50
CA TRP A 73 -26.72 -14.78 -3.10
C TRP A 73 -26.43 -16.02 -2.23
N GLY A 74 -25.21 -16.55 -2.23
CA GLY A 74 -24.78 -17.68 -1.41
C GLY A 74 -24.41 -17.31 0.03
N GLU A 75 -24.11 -16.04 0.33
CA GLU A 75 -23.92 -15.56 1.71
C GLU A 75 -25.26 -15.21 2.39
N LEU A 76 -26.31 -14.97 1.62
CA LEU A 76 -27.63 -14.67 2.15
C LEU A 76 -28.24 -15.95 2.76
N SER A 77 -28.78 -15.83 3.98
CA SER A 77 -29.43 -16.95 4.69
C SER A 77 -30.81 -17.25 4.10
N VAL A 78 -30.87 -17.66 2.83
CA VAL A 78 -32.09 -17.75 1.99
C VAL A 78 -32.86 -19.07 2.16
N GLY A 79 -32.34 -20.01 2.96
CA GLY A 79 -32.87 -21.38 2.99
C GLY A 79 -32.68 -22.09 1.64
N GLN A 80 -33.15 -23.34 1.53
CA GLN A 80 -32.89 -24.23 0.37
C GLN A 80 -33.44 -23.72 -0.98
N ALA A 81 -34.14 -22.58 -1.03
CA ALA A 81 -34.74 -22.02 -2.23
C ALA A 81 -33.72 -21.29 -3.12
N GLY A 82 -32.96 -22.07 -3.90
CA GLY A 82 -32.17 -21.57 -5.02
C GLY A 82 -30.81 -21.04 -4.62
N LEU A 83 -29.94 -21.96 -4.19
CA LEU A 83 -28.50 -21.77 -4.00
C LEU A 83 -27.83 -21.41 -5.33
N SER A 84 -27.87 -20.14 -5.74
CA SER A 84 -26.88 -19.61 -6.68
C SER A 84 -25.63 -19.27 -5.86
N VAL A 85 -24.96 -20.31 -5.38
CA VAL A 85 -23.61 -20.17 -4.84
C VAL A 85 -22.73 -19.89 -6.05
N ARG A 86 -21.88 -18.86 -5.98
CA ARG A 86 -20.80 -18.65 -6.95
C ARG A 86 -19.55 -19.34 -6.40
N PRO A 87 -19.38 -20.67 -6.57
CA PRO A 87 -18.17 -21.32 -6.10
C PRO A 87 -16.98 -20.71 -6.83
N ALA A 88 -16.13 -19.99 -6.09
CA ALA A 88 -15.00 -19.31 -6.65
C ALA A 88 -13.74 -19.74 -5.90
N TYR A 89 -12.96 -20.61 -6.55
CA TYR A 89 -11.63 -21.00 -6.08
C TYR A 89 -10.56 -20.51 -7.05
N ILE A 90 -9.67 -19.65 -6.55
CA ILE A 90 -8.54 -19.07 -7.25
C ILE A 90 -7.29 -19.82 -6.80
N ARG A 91 -6.59 -20.44 -7.75
CA ARG A 91 -5.32 -21.13 -7.48
C ARG A 91 -4.26 -20.12 -7.10
N GLU A 92 -3.28 -20.56 -6.32
CA GLU A 92 -2.18 -19.68 -5.90
C GLU A 92 -1.38 -19.15 -7.10
N SER A 93 -1.23 -19.94 -8.16
CA SER A 93 -0.63 -19.49 -9.44
C SER A 93 -1.37 -18.31 -10.06
N ASP A 94 -2.70 -18.36 -10.08
CA ASP A 94 -3.53 -17.35 -10.75
C ASP A 94 -3.58 -16.08 -9.89
N TYR A 95 -3.63 -16.23 -8.57
CA TYR A 95 -3.45 -15.13 -7.63
C TYR A 95 -2.09 -14.43 -7.84
N LEU A 96 -0.99 -15.19 -7.91
CA LEU A 96 0.35 -14.62 -8.09
C LEU A 96 0.50 -13.95 -9.46
N SER A 97 -0.11 -14.52 -10.51
CA SER A 97 -0.16 -13.88 -11.83
C SER A 97 -0.94 -12.57 -11.80
N ALA A 98 -2.12 -12.53 -11.16
CA ALA A 98 -2.89 -11.30 -10.98
C ALA A 98 -2.11 -10.26 -10.15
N PHE A 99 -1.43 -10.70 -9.09
CA PHE A 99 -0.60 -9.87 -8.24
C PHE A 99 0.55 -9.22 -9.04
N GLN A 100 1.26 -9.99 -9.85
CA GLN A 100 2.33 -9.49 -10.71
C GLN A 100 1.79 -8.51 -11.77
N HIS A 101 0.65 -8.80 -12.40
CA HIS A 101 0.03 -7.90 -13.36
C HIS A 101 -0.33 -6.53 -12.77
N ILE A 102 -0.80 -6.47 -11.51
CA ILE A 102 -1.10 -5.20 -10.83
C ILE A 102 0.18 -4.41 -10.55
N LEU A 103 1.25 -5.08 -10.13
CA LEU A 103 2.53 -4.41 -9.89
C LEU A 103 3.14 -3.88 -11.19
N ALA A 104 3.04 -4.63 -12.29
CA ALA A 104 3.53 -4.23 -13.60
C ALA A 104 2.71 -3.09 -14.23
N SER A 105 1.52 -2.77 -13.71
CA SER A 105 0.70 -1.65 -14.21
C SER A 105 1.08 -0.30 -13.59
N SER A 106 2.14 -0.22 -12.79
CA SER A 106 2.57 0.99 -12.06
C SER A 106 2.81 2.20 -12.96
N THR A 107 3.39 2.00 -14.15
CA THR A 107 3.64 3.08 -15.13
C THR A 107 2.35 3.68 -15.67
N ARG A 108 1.29 2.87 -15.79
CA ARG A 108 -0.01 3.31 -16.32
C ARG A 108 -0.91 3.88 -15.23
N GLU A 109 -0.99 3.20 -14.10
CA GLU A 109 -1.96 3.49 -13.03
C GLU A 109 -1.38 4.38 -11.92
N GLY A 110 -0.06 4.55 -11.89
CA GLY A 110 0.68 5.18 -10.81
C GLY A 110 1.12 4.17 -9.74
N GLN A 111 2.34 4.35 -9.22
CA GLN A 111 2.96 3.44 -8.26
C GLN A 111 2.10 3.23 -7.00
N ASP A 112 1.54 4.31 -6.44
CA ASP A 112 0.74 4.27 -5.21
C ASP A 112 -0.58 3.49 -5.39
N VAL A 113 -1.21 3.63 -6.56
CA VAL A 113 -2.47 2.95 -6.89
C VAL A 113 -2.19 1.46 -7.12
N SER A 114 -1.19 1.11 -7.93
CA SER A 114 -0.79 -0.29 -8.13
C SER A 114 -0.36 -0.96 -6.82
N THR A 115 0.41 -0.26 -5.98
CA THR A 115 0.82 -0.78 -4.67
C THR A 115 -0.39 -1.04 -3.76
N ALA A 116 -1.34 -0.11 -3.69
CA ALA A 116 -2.56 -0.28 -2.90
C ALA A 116 -3.46 -1.41 -3.45
N GLY A 117 -3.60 -1.52 -4.78
CA GLY A 117 -4.37 -2.58 -5.42
C GLY A 117 -3.79 -3.97 -5.14
N ALA A 118 -2.46 -4.11 -5.28
CA ALA A 118 -1.76 -5.35 -4.97
C ALA A 118 -1.90 -5.73 -3.49
N MET A 119 -1.87 -4.74 -2.58
CA MET A 119 -2.13 -4.97 -1.15
C MET A 119 -3.56 -5.41 -0.87
N VAL A 120 -4.56 -4.83 -1.53
CA VAL A 120 -5.96 -5.25 -1.39
C VAL A 120 -6.13 -6.70 -1.82
N LEU A 121 -5.54 -7.08 -2.97
CA LEU A 121 -5.57 -8.47 -3.44
C LEU A 121 -4.87 -9.42 -2.47
N LEU A 122 -3.68 -9.06 -1.97
CA LEU A 122 -2.93 -9.82 -0.98
C LEU A 122 -3.75 -10.02 0.30
N LEU A 123 -4.38 -8.96 0.82
CA LEU A 123 -5.19 -9.00 2.02
C LEU A 123 -6.44 -9.85 1.86
N ALA A 124 -7.09 -9.80 0.70
CA ALA A 124 -8.21 -10.67 0.40
C ALA A 124 -7.79 -12.15 0.30
N TYR A 125 -6.68 -12.46 -0.39
CA TYR A 125 -6.27 -13.84 -0.66
C TYR A 125 -5.50 -14.53 0.49
N ARG A 126 -4.62 -13.80 1.20
CA ARG A 126 -3.77 -14.34 2.27
C ARG A 126 -4.37 -14.19 3.67
N TYR A 127 -5.28 -13.25 3.84
CA TYR A 127 -5.90 -12.95 5.14
C TYR A 127 -7.44 -13.01 5.12
N GLY A 128 -8.06 -13.18 3.95
CA GLY A 128 -9.52 -13.30 3.85
C GLY A 128 -10.25 -12.00 4.20
N LEU A 129 -9.61 -10.85 4.07
CA LEU A 129 -10.26 -9.56 4.33
C LEU A 129 -11.26 -9.23 3.22
N ARG A 130 -12.33 -8.54 3.60
CA ARG A 130 -13.21 -7.84 2.65
C ARG A 130 -12.48 -6.68 1.99
N ALA A 131 -12.92 -6.24 0.82
CA ALA A 131 -12.26 -5.14 0.11
C ALA A 131 -12.32 -3.82 0.91
N SER A 132 -13.47 -3.57 1.54
CA SER A 132 -13.70 -2.43 2.44
C SER A 132 -12.87 -2.53 3.74
N GLU A 133 -12.64 -3.73 4.26
CA GLU A 133 -11.77 -3.94 5.42
C GLU A 133 -10.31 -3.67 5.08
N ALA A 134 -9.84 -4.15 3.92
CA ALA A 134 -8.47 -3.96 3.45
C ALA A 134 -8.14 -2.48 3.18
N THR A 135 -9.05 -1.77 2.49
CA THR A 135 -8.89 -0.33 2.20
C THR A 135 -9.04 0.54 3.45
N GLY A 136 -9.83 0.11 4.43
CA GLY A 136 -10.05 0.84 5.68
C GLY A 136 -9.02 0.58 6.79
N LEU A 137 -7.93 -0.14 6.53
CA LEU A 137 -6.86 -0.37 7.52
C LEU A 137 -6.11 0.93 7.84
N ILE A 138 -5.91 1.17 9.14
CA ILE A 138 -4.96 2.18 9.63
C ILE A 138 -3.67 1.52 10.06
N ARG A 139 -2.60 2.32 10.23
CA ARG A 139 -1.31 1.80 10.67
C ARG A 139 -1.37 1.04 12.00
N ALA A 140 -2.18 1.51 12.96
CA ALA A 140 -2.38 0.84 14.25
C ALA A 140 -3.02 -0.55 14.15
N ASP A 141 -3.65 -0.89 13.01
CA ASP A 141 -4.30 -2.19 12.81
C ASP A 141 -3.32 -3.27 12.33
N TRP A 142 -2.07 -2.89 12.00
CA TRP A 142 -1.03 -3.81 11.53
C TRP A 142 0.01 -4.07 12.63
N VAL A 143 0.11 -5.31 13.11
CA VAL A 143 1.01 -5.66 14.21
C VAL A 143 2.07 -6.66 13.76
N GLY A 144 3.33 -6.22 13.72
CA GLY A 144 4.50 -7.04 13.38
C GLY A 144 4.89 -7.02 11.90
N ASP A 145 6.14 -7.36 11.61
CA ASP A 145 6.75 -7.16 10.28
C ASP A 145 6.78 -8.43 9.43
N THR A 146 7.15 -9.57 10.03
CA THR A 146 7.45 -10.82 9.29
C THR A 146 6.27 -11.78 9.22
N SER A 147 5.40 -11.74 10.22
CA SER A 147 4.19 -12.58 10.32
C SER A 147 3.10 -11.76 11.00
N PRO A 148 2.59 -10.74 10.29
CA PRO A 148 1.72 -9.74 10.87
C PRO A 148 0.42 -10.33 11.42
N LEU A 149 -0.08 -9.69 12.47
CA LEU A 149 -1.42 -9.88 13.00
C LEU A 149 -2.24 -8.64 12.63
N ILE A 150 -3.34 -8.85 11.90
CA ILE A 150 -4.21 -7.76 11.45
C ILE A 150 -5.38 -7.62 12.42
N LEU A 151 -5.60 -6.40 12.90
CA LEU A 151 -6.69 -6.04 13.80
C LEU A 151 -7.88 -5.54 12.98
N ILE A 152 -9.00 -6.27 13.02
CA ILE A 152 -10.25 -5.79 12.44
C ILE A 152 -11.12 -5.18 13.54
N ARG A 153 -11.28 -3.86 13.52
CA ARG A 153 -12.02 -3.07 14.52
C ARG A 153 -12.50 -1.74 13.92
N ASN A 154 -13.38 -1.06 14.64
CA ASN A 154 -13.74 0.32 14.32
C ASN A 154 -12.52 1.23 14.41
N ASN A 155 -12.39 2.17 13.47
CA ASN A 155 -11.36 3.18 13.48
C ASN A 155 -11.87 4.47 12.79
N VAL A 156 -10.95 5.40 12.49
CA VAL A 156 -11.28 6.69 11.87
C VAL A 156 -11.72 6.58 10.40
N LEU A 157 -11.40 5.47 9.71
CA LEU A 157 -11.74 5.23 8.30
C LEU A 157 -12.97 4.34 8.13
N ARG A 158 -13.20 3.41 9.05
CA ARG A 158 -14.29 2.42 8.94
C ARG A 158 -14.99 2.15 10.26
N ARG A 159 -16.29 1.88 10.16
CA ARG A 159 -17.10 1.30 11.24
C ARG A 159 -17.55 -0.10 10.83
N LEU A 160 -17.42 -1.05 11.75
CA LEU A 160 -17.94 -2.40 11.60
C LEU A 160 -19.44 -2.39 11.86
N LYS A 161 -20.19 -3.06 10.98
CA LYS A 161 -21.65 -3.16 11.06
C LYS A 161 -22.13 -4.06 12.20
N THR A 162 -21.34 -5.06 12.60
CA THR A 162 -21.68 -6.02 13.66
C THR A 162 -20.53 -6.21 14.65
N THR A 163 -20.86 -6.65 15.86
CA THR A 163 -19.87 -7.02 16.89
C THR A 163 -19.02 -8.22 16.45
N ALA A 164 -19.60 -9.15 15.69
CA ALA A 164 -18.91 -10.31 15.12
C ALA A 164 -17.81 -9.92 14.11
N GLY A 165 -17.92 -8.75 13.49
CA GLY A 165 -16.88 -8.22 12.59
C GLY A 165 -15.56 -7.91 13.30
N ARG A 166 -15.57 -7.68 14.62
CA ARG A 166 -14.36 -7.37 15.39
C ARG A 166 -13.53 -8.63 15.62
N ARG A 167 -12.35 -8.72 15.01
CA ARG A 167 -11.53 -9.94 15.03
C ARG A 167 -10.04 -9.67 14.87
N LEU A 168 -9.26 -10.73 15.08
CA LEU A 168 -7.82 -10.80 14.85
C LEU A 168 -7.58 -11.78 13.70
N VAL A 169 -6.79 -11.37 12.71
CA VAL A 169 -6.48 -12.20 11.54
C VAL A 169 -4.96 -12.41 11.48
N PRO A 170 -4.45 -13.58 11.89
CA PRO A 170 -3.02 -13.86 11.86
C PRO A 170 -2.55 -14.26 10.44
N THR A 171 -1.25 -14.13 10.17
CA THR A 171 -0.63 -14.82 9.03
C THR A 171 -0.77 -16.34 9.18
N LEU A 172 -1.44 -16.97 8.22
CA LEU A 172 -1.63 -18.43 8.18
C LEU A 172 -0.86 -19.12 7.05
N PHE A 173 -0.55 -18.39 5.98
CA PHE A 173 0.11 -18.92 4.79
C PHE A 173 1.51 -18.34 4.64
N ALA A 174 2.41 -19.12 4.05
CA ALA A 174 3.71 -18.60 3.61
C ALA A 174 3.49 -17.49 2.57
N MET A 175 4.37 -16.48 2.60
CA MET A 175 4.39 -15.36 1.68
C MET A 175 5.62 -15.47 0.79
N THR A 176 5.46 -15.18 -0.49
CA THR A 176 6.56 -15.10 -1.46
C THR A 176 7.45 -13.89 -1.17
N PRO A 177 8.70 -13.87 -1.66
CA PRO A 177 9.57 -12.70 -1.54
C PRO A 177 8.94 -11.42 -2.10
N ALA A 178 8.20 -11.51 -3.22
CA ALA A 178 7.51 -10.38 -3.82
C ALA A 178 6.41 -9.80 -2.90
N GLU A 179 5.60 -10.67 -2.28
CA GLU A 179 4.58 -10.27 -1.30
C GLU A 179 5.22 -9.61 -0.06
N MET A 180 6.31 -10.20 0.46
CA MET A 180 7.03 -9.62 1.60
C MET A 180 7.64 -8.26 1.27
N ASN A 181 8.16 -8.08 0.06
CA ASN A 181 8.69 -6.80 -0.40
C ASN A 181 7.59 -5.74 -0.53
N LEU A 182 6.41 -6.12 -1.04
CA LEU A 182 5.25 -5.23 -1.09
C LEU A 182 4.82 -4.78 0.31
N ILE A 183 4.70 -5.72 1.26
CA ILE A 183 4.34 -5.41 2.65
C ILE A 183 5.33 -4.42 3.27
N LYS A 184 6.64 -4.71 3.15
CA LYS A 184 7.69 -3.81 3.66
C LYS A 184 7.60 -2.43 3.03
N ARG A 185 7.43 -2.36 1.71
CA ARG A 185 7.27 -1.10 0.97
C ARG A 185 6.12 -0.28 1.54
N VAL A 186 4.95 -0.90 1.72
CA VAL A 186 3.76 -0.20 2.23
C VAL A 186 3.96 0.31 3.66
N LEU A 187 4.50 -0.53 4.55
CA LEU A 187 4.74 -0.15 5.94
C LEU A 187 5.74 1.00 6.06
N VAL A 188 6.87 0.90 5.35
CA VAL A 188 7.91 1.92 5.36
C VAL A 188 7.44 3.21 4.70
N THR A 189 6.79 3.15 3.54
CA THR A 189 6.25 4.34 2.88
C THR A 189 5.19 5.02 3.74
N SER A 190 4.33 4.24 4.40
CA SER A 190 3.33 4.78 5.33
C SER A 190 3.99 5.47 6.53
N GLU A 191 5.07 4.89 7.08
CA GLU A 191 5.89 5.55 8.13
C GLU A 191 6.58 6.81 7.65
N ALA A 192 7.17 6.77 6.46
CA ALA A 192 7.84 7.93 5.91
C ALA A 192 6.87 9.10 5.64
N ASN A 193 5.61 8.79 5.30
CA ASN A 193 4.57 9.78 5.04
C ASN A 193 3.90 10.31 6.31
N HIS A 194 3.64 9.46 7.30
CA HIS A 194 2.80 9.81 8.45
C HIS A 194 3.53 9.76 9.80
N GLY A 195 4.83 9.42 9.82
CA GLY A 195 5.65 9.45 11.03
C GLY A 195 5.08 8.60 12.15
N GLY A 196 4.79 9.22 13.28
CA GLY A 196 4.17 8.59 14.45
C GLY A 196 2.63 8.49 14.42
N ASP A 197 1.95 9.04 13.42
CA ASP A 197 0.49 8.97 13.33
C ASP A 197 0.02 7.55 13.01
N MET A 198 -0.40 6.84 14.05
CA MET A 198 -0.92 5.47 13.95
C MET A 198 -2.39 5.43 13.46
N ALA A 199 -3.10 6.56 13.45
CA ALA A 199 -4.46 6.66 12.92
C ALA A 199 -4.49 6.92 11.40
N ALA A 200 -3.33 7.20 10.79
CA ALA A 200 -3.22 7.37 9.35
C ALA A 200 -3.61 6.10 8.57
N PRO A 201 -4.19 6.23 7.37
CA PRO A 201 -4.44 5.09 6.49
C PRO A 201 -3.16 4.33 6.17
N LEU A 202 -3.19 3.01 6.29
CA LEU A 202 -2.06 2.16 5.98
C LEU A 202 -1.70 2.26 4.49
N LEU A 203 -2.72 2.20 3.62
CA LEU A 203 -2.57 2.23 2.18
C LEU A 203 -2.44 3.64 1.59
N GLY A 204 -2.28 4.71 2.40
CA GLY A 204 -2.05 6.07 1.89
C GLY A 204 -3.32 6.90 1.62
N VAL A 205 -3.17 8.06 0.99
CA VAL A 205 -4.26 9.03 0.79
C VAL A 205 -5.28 8.59 -0.26
N GLN A 206 -4.91 7.68 -1.16
CA GLN A 206 -5.78 7.13 -2.20
C GLN A 206 -7.02 6.43 -1.65
N VAL A 207 -6.97 5.89 -0.42
CA VAL A 207 -8.14 5.27 0.22
C VAL A 207 -9.05 6.26 0.95
N LYS A 208 -8.75 7.56 0.91
CA LYS A 208 -9.68 8.61 1.39
C LYS A 208 -10.61 9.12 0.30
N VAL A 209 -10.34 8.81 -0.96
CA VAL A 209 -11.09 9.31 -2.12
C VAL A 209 -11.94 8.16 -2.69
N PRO A 210 -13.28 8.24 -2.65
CA PRO A 210 -14.16 7.15 -3.10
C PRO A 210 -13.93 6.72 -4.56
N SER A 211 -13.71 7.67 -5.47
CA SER A 211 -13.44 7.37 -6.89
C SER A 211 -12.16 6.57 -7.09
N THR A 212 -11.12 6.85 -6.30
CA THR A 212 -9.86 6.10 -6.33
C THR A 212 -10.03 4.68 -5.76
N ILE A 213 -10.86 4.48 -4.74
CA ILE A 213 -11.23 3.13 -4.25
C ILE A 213 -11.95 2.34 -5.35
N GLY A 214 -12.90 2.96 -6.05
CA GLY A 214 -13.58 2.32 -7.19
C GLY A 214 -12.60 1.92 -8.31
N HIS A 215 -11.65 2.79 -8.61
CA HIS A 215 -10.58 2.51 -9.57
C HIS A 215 -9.66 1.36 -9.12
N LEU A 216 -9.21 1.37 -7.86
CA LEU A 216 -8.44 0.30 -7.24
C LEU A 216 -9.15 -1.05 -7.36
N ARG A 217 -10.44 -1.10 -7.01
CA ARG A 217 -11.26 -2.31 -7.14
C ARG A 217 -11.29 -2.81 -8.59
N THR A 218 -11.46 -1.89 -9.53
CA THR A 218 -11.50 -2.21 -10.98
C THR A 218 -10.19 -2.84 -11.45
N ILE A 219 -9.04 -2.27 -11.08
CA ILE A 219 -7.72 -2.82 -11.42
C ILE A 219 -7.58 -4.25 -10.90
N VAL A 220 -7.93 -4.49 -9.63
CA VAL A 220 -7.82 -5.82 -9.02
C VAL A 220 -8.74 -6.83 -9.70
N ILE A 221 -10.00 -6.45 -9.97
CA ILE A 221 -10.98 -7.31 -10.65
C ILE A 221 -10.50 -7.67 -12.06
N GLN A 222 -9.99 -6.69 -12.82
CA GLN A 222 -9.46 -6.94 -14.17
C GLN A 222 -8.26 -7.89 -14.14
N ALA A 223 -7.33 -7.71 -13.20
CA ALA A 223 -6.19 -8.60 -13.03
C ALA A 223 -6.62 -10.03 -12.68
N LEU A 224 -7.59 -10.20 -11.77
CA LEU A 224 -8.14 -11.49 -11.40
C LEU A 224 -8.82 -12.19 -12.59
N ARG A 225 -9.67 -11.49 -13.32
CA ARG A 225 -10.37 -12.04 -14.50
C ARG A 225 -9.38 -12.45 -15.59
N ARG A 226 -8.32 -11.66 -15.79
CA ARG A 226 -7.26 -11.97 -16.74
C ARG A 226 -6.45 -13.19 -16.34
N ALA A 227 -6.07 -13.30 -15.06
CA ALA A 227 -5.24 -14.41 -14.59
C ALA A 227 -6.01 -15.73 -14.51
N THR A 228 -7.29 -15.69 -14.15
CA THR A 228 -8.13 -16.89 -14.00
C THR A 228 -8.84 -17.30 -15.30
N GLY A 229 -8.93 -16.40 -16.29
CA GLY A 229 -9.80 -16.58 -17.45
C GLY A 229 -11.30 -16.56 -17.12
N ASN A 230 -11.67 -16.30 -15.86
CA ASN A 230 -13.06 -16.32 -15.42
C ASN A 230 -13.66 -14.90 -15.42
N PRO A 231 -14.62 -14.57 -16.30
CA PRO A 231 -15.20 -13.24 -16.39
C PRO A 231 -16.05 -12.85 -15.18
N THR A 232 -16.44 -13.81 -14.34
CA THR A 232 -17.22 -13.56 -13.12
C THR A 232 -16.36 -13.44 -11.87
N ALA A 233 -15.03 -13.54 -11.99
CA ALA A 233 -14.13 -13.36 -10.85
C ALA A 233 -14.19 -11.93 -10.31
N VAL A 234 -14.17 -11.83 -8.97
CA VAL A 234 -14.26 -10.59 -8.18
C VAL A 234 -13.30 -10.67 -7.00
N ILE A 235 -13.09 -9.56 -6.28
CA ILE A 235 -12.19 -9.56 -5.10
C ILE A 235 -12.68 -10.54 -4.04
N HIS A 236 -13.99 -10.65 -3.86
CA HIS A 236 -14.59 -11.58 -2.90
C HIS A 236 -14.26 -13.05 -3.22
N SER A 237 -14.01 -13.40 -4.48
CA SER A 237 -13.52 -14.73 -4.88
C SER A 237 -12.18 -15.09 -4.23
N ALA A 238 -11.32 -14.09 -3.97
CA ALA A 238 -10.05 -14.31 -3.26
C ALA A 238 -10.28 -14.62 -1.78
N ARG A 239 -11.26 -13.96 -1.15
CA ARG A 239 -11.71 -14.29 0.20
C ARG A 239 -12.33 -15.69 0.27
N HIS A 240 -13.14 -16.07 -0.73
CA HIS A 240 -13.65 -17.44 -0.88
C HIS A 240 -12.54 -18.48 -0.92
N SER A 241 -11.50 -18.19 -1.71
CA SER A 241 -10.32 -19.04 -1.84
C SER A 241 -9.55 -19.15 -0.52
N PHE A 242 -9.39 -18.05 0.22
CA PHE A 242 -8.78 -18.04 1.56
C PHE A 242 -9.54 -18.98 2.51
N ALA A 243 -10.85 -18.78 2.63
CA ALA A 243 -11.69 -19.57 3.53
C ALA A 243 -11.64 -21.06 3.17
N THR A 244 -11.74 -21.39 1.88
CA THR A 244 -11.66 -22.77 1.39
C THR A 244 -10.31 -23.41 1.76
N ARG A 245 -9.18 -22.70 1.57
CA ARG A 245 -7.83 -23.20 1.91
C ARG A 245 -7.62 -23.41 3.41
N VAL A 246 -8.16 -22.50 4.23
CA VAL A 246 -8.13 -22.66 5.69
C VAL A 246 -8.97 -23.88 6.08
N LEU A 247 -10.18 -24.00 5.53
CA LEU A 247 -11.10 -25.09 5.85
C LEU A 247 -10.52 -26.46 5.46
N ASP A 248 -9.90 -26.58 4.30
CA ASP A 248 -9.16 -27.76 3.85
C ASP A 248 -8.06 -28.15 4.85
N SER A 249 -7.29 -27.16 5.32
CA SER A 249 -6.24 -27.38 6.33
C SER A 249 -6.78 -27.79 7.70
N LEU A 250 -7.98 -27.34 8.04
CA LEU A 250 -8.63 -27.61 9.31
C LEU A 250 -9.23 -29.02 9.40
N PHE A 251 -9.65 -29.63 8.28
CA PHE A 251 -10.36 -30.91 8.25
C PHE A 251 -9.52 -32.16 8.00
N LEU A 252 -8.24 -32.02 7.68
CA LEU A 252 -7.38 -33.19 7.43
C LEU A 252 -7.16 -34.07 8.67
N PRO A 253 -7.29 -35.41 8.57
CA PRO A 253 -7.17 -36.30 9.72
C PRO A 253 -5.85 -36.15 10.47
N ASP A 254 -5.89 -36.23 11.80
CA ASP A 254 -4.69 -36.29 12.64
C ASP A 254 -3.97 -37.64 12.41
N GLY A 255 -2.69 -37.63 12.00
CA GLY A 255 -1.82 -38.83 12.09
C GLY A 255 -1.54 -39.67 10.83
N GLY A 256 -1.77 -39.16 9.62
CA GLY A 256 -1.33 -39.80 8.36
C GLY A 256 -0.12 -39.10 7.71
N ARG A 257 0.56 -39.78 6.76
CA ARG A 257 1.67 -39.23 5.92
C ARG A 257 1.40 -37.77 5.50
N PRO A 258 2.43 -36.93 5.21
CA PRO A 258 2.23 -35.57 4.71
C PRO A 258 1.44 -35.60 3.39
N GLN A 259 0.13 -35.56 3.51
CA GLN A 259 -0.78 -35.42 2.40
C GLN A 259 -0.69 -33.95 2.02
N LYS A 260 -0.27 -33.67 0.78
CA LYS A 260 -0.65 -32.41 0.16
C LYS A 260 -2.17 -32.29 0.35
N GLY A 261 -2.67 -31.18 0.88
CA GLY A 261 -4.10 -30.94 0.99
C GLY A 261 -4.76 -31.13 -0.38
N HIS A 262 -6.08 -31.27 -0.41
CA HIS A 262 -6.81 -31.55 -1.65
C HIS A 262 -6.71 -30.43 -2.71
N LEU A 263 -6.07 -29.32 -2.32
CA LEU A 263 -5.78 -28.14 -3.12
C LEU A 263 -4.27 -27.91 -3.34
N ASP A 264 -3.45 -28.96 -3.21
CA ASP A 264 -1.99 -28.93 -3.32
C ASP A 264 -1.27 -28.04 -2.29
N MET A 265 -1.97 -27.64 -1.23
CA MET A 265 -1.42 -26.81 -0.15
C MET A 265 -0.84 -27.69 0.98
N PRO A 266 0.36 -27.39 1.49
CA PRO A 266 0.88 -28.08 2.66
C PRO A 266 0.03 -27.72 3.88
N VAL A 267 -0.43 -28.75 4.57
CA VAL A 267 -1.32 -28.59 5.71
C VAL A 267 -0.47 -28.47 6.94
N VAL A 268 -0.51 -27.30 7.53
CA VAL A 268 0.39 -26.97 8.63
C VAL A 268 -0.38 -27.16 9.93
N GLN A 269 0.03 -28.14 10.73
CA GLN A 269 -0.44 -28.33 12.11
C GLN A 269 -0.37 -27.01 12.91
N ALA A 270 0.66 -26.18 12.64
CA ALA A 270 0.81 -24.85 13.19
C ALA A 270 -0.35 -23.88 12.86
N MET A 271 -1.08 -24.07 11.75
CA MET A 271 -2.27 -23.28 11.42
C MET A 271 -3.40 -23.58 12.40
N ARG A 272 -3.63 -24.86 12.72
CA ARG A 272 -4.64 -25.28 13.72
C ARG A 272 -4.28 -24.78 15.10
N ASP A 273 -3.02 -24.92 15.50
CA ASP A 273 -2.54 -24.38 16.78
C ASP A 273 -2.77 -22.87 16.87
N ARG A 274 -2.44 -22.13 15.80
CA ARG A 274 -2.59 -20.66 15.77
C ARG A 274 -4.05 -20.20 15.79
N LEU A 275 -4.97 -20.96 15.19
CA LEU A 275 -6.40 -20.61 15.12
C LEU A 275 -7.21 -21.11 16.32
N LEU A 276 -6.93 -22.33 16.78
CA LEU A 276 -7.75 -23.05 17.77
C LEU A 276 -7.10 -23.11 19.15
N GLY A 277 -5.81 -22.77 19.27
CA GLY A 277 -5.00 -22.95 20.48
C GLY A 277 -4.61 -24.41 20.75
N ASN A 278 -4.96 -25.33 19.84
CA ASN A 278 -4.61 -26.75 19.89
C ASN A 278 -4.78 -27.35 18.48
N ALA A 279 -3.82 -28.16 18.05
CA ALA A 279 -3.80 -28.86 16.77
C ALA A 279 -4.94 -29.88 16.60
N ARG A 280 -5.52 -30.39 17.71
CA ARG A 280 -6.59 -31.39 17.66
C ARG A 280 -7.88 -30.82 17.09
N GLN A 281 -8.48 -31.56 16.17
CA GLN A 281 -9.82 -31.23 15.66
C GLN A 281 -10.86 -31.27 16.79
N SER A 282 -11.79 -30.31 16.80
CA SER A 282 -12.89 -30.28 17.76
C SER A 282 -14.06 -29.47 17.22
N ARG A 283 -15.15 -29.38 17.98
CA ARG A 283 -16.27 -28.46 17.69
C ARG A 283 -15.81 -26.99 17.52
N ARG A 284 -14.62 -26.62 17.99
CA ARG A 284 -14.04 -25.28 17.82
C ARG A 284 -13.58 -25.00 16.39
N THR A 285 -13.34 -26.01 15.57
CA THR A 285 -12.77 -25.85 14.21
C THR A 285 -13.58 -24.88 13.36
N LEU A 286 -14.89 -25.13 13.24
CA LEU A 286 -15.78 -24.30 12.44
C LEU A 286 -16.03 -22.91 13.05
N TRP A 287 -16.06 -22.83 14.38
CA TRP A 287 -16.11 -21.55 15.10
C TRP A 287 -14.83 -20.72 14.92
N GLY A 288 -13.67 -21.37 14.80
CA GLY A 288 -12.40 -20.75 14.47
C GLY A 288 -12.46 -20.10 13.09
N LEU A 289 -12.98 -20.80 12.08
CA LEU A 289 -13.19 -20.24 10.74
C LEU A 289 -14.20 -19.09 10.77
N ALA A 290 -15.36 -19.26 11.42
CA ALA A 290 -16.37 -18.20 11.53
C ALA A 290 -15.79 -16.94 12.18
N ARG A 291 -15.02 -17.08 13.27
CA ARG A 291 -14.33 -15.97 13.93
C ARG A 291 -13.29 -15.31 13.02
N LEU A 292 -12.55 -16.10 12.24
CA LEU A 292 -11.52 -15.60 11.31
C LEU A 292 -12.13 -14.79 10.16
N LEU A 293 -13.31 -15.19 9.68
CA LEU A 293 -14.04 -14.49 8.62
C LEU A 293 -14.94 -13.37 9.16
N GLY A 294 -15.23 -13.35 10.46
CA GLY A 294 -16.15 -12.36 11.08
C GLY A 294 -17.62 -12.73 10.92
N HIS A 295 -17.94 -14.01 10.76
CA HIS A 295 -19.31 -14.51 10.69
C HIS A 295 -19.88 -14.76 12.08
N ALA A 296 -21.17 -14.47 12.25
CA ALA A 296 -21.89 -14.74 13.49
C ALA A 296 -22.09 -16.24 13.76
N SER A 297 -22.10 -17.07 12.71
CA SER A 297 -22.31 -18.51 12.81
C SER A 297 -21.41 -19.32 11.88
N PRO A 298 -21.04 -20.56 12.28
CA PRO A 298 -20.45 -21.55 11.39
C PRO A 298 -21.28 -21.91 10.16
N ALA A 299 -22.60 -21.81 10.24
CA ALA A 299 -23.50 -22.21 9.15
C ALA A 299 -23.25 -21.35 7.90
N THR A 300 -23.04 -20.04 8.07
CA THR A 300 -22.64 -19.12 7.01
C THR A 300 -21.30 -19.54 6.39
N SER A 301 -20.31 -19.86 7.22
CA SER A 301 -18.99 -20.30 6.73
C SER A 301 -19.07 -21.60 5.93
N ILE A 302 -19.87 -22.58 6.34
CA ILE A 302 -20.00 -23.85 5.59
C ILE A 302 -20.80 -23.63 4.31
N GLY A 303 -21.97 -22.99 4.42
CA GLY A 303 -22.88 -22.82 3.28
C GLY A 303 -22.25 -22.05 2.13
N SER A 304 -21.40 -21.07 2.44
CA SER A 304 -20.79 -20.20 1.43
C SER A 304 -19.39 -20.62 1.01
N TYR A 305 -18.63 -21.41 1.80
CA TYR A 305 -17.20 -21.65 1.55
C TYR A 305 -16.76 -23.13 1.50
N ALA A 306 -17.63 -24.10 1.83
CA ALA A 306 -17.29 -25.53 1.78
C ALA A 306 -17.37 -26.12 0.36
N HIS A 307 -16.72 -25.49 -0.62
CA HIS A 307 -16.82 -25.87 -2.04
C HIS A 307 -16.09 -27.16 -2.44
N VAL A 308 -15.23 -27.69 -1.57
CA VAL A 308 -14.38 -28.87 -1.86
C VAL A 308 -14.73 -30.07 -0.97
N ILE A 309 -15.98 -30.12 -0.51
CA ILE A 309 -16.47 -31.17 0.39
C ILE A 309 -16.41 -32.56 -0.25
N ASP A 310 -16.61 -32.63 -1.57
CA ASP A 310 -16.44 -33.83 -2.39
C ASP A 310 -15.01 -34.40 -2.27
N ARG A 311 -14.01 -33.52 -2.33
CA ARG A 311 -12.61 -33.94 -2.18
C ARG A 311 -12.28 -34.38 -0.76
N TRP A 312 -12.88 -33.77 0.25
CA TRP A 312 -12.74 -34.26 1.62
C TRP A 312 -13.34 -35.65 1.78
N LEU A 313 -14.53 -35.88 1.20
CA LEU A 313 -15.19 -37.18 1.23
C LEU A 313 -14.35 -38.27 0.56
N ASP A 314 -13.63 -37.97 -0.53
CA ASP A 314 -12.69 -38.92 -1.16
C ASP A 314 -11.64 -39.47 -0.17
N GLY A 315 -11.21 -38.67 0.81
CA GLY A 315 -10.27 -39.13 1.85
C GLY A 315 -10.90 -40.03 2.94
N TYR A 316 -12.24 -40.05 3.04
CA TYR A 316 -13.00 -40.88 3.98
C TYR A 316 -13.62 -42.12 3.33
N VAL A 317 -13.73 -42.15 1.99
CA VAL A 317 -14.20 -43.31 1.24
C VAL A 317 -13.00 -44.24 0.98
N ASP A 318 -13.14 -45.51 1.33
CA ASP A 318 -12.08 -46.52 1.18
C ASP A 318 -11.60 -46.58 -0.29
N ASP A 319 -10.27 -46.48 -0.51
CA ASP A 319 -9.60 -46.42 -1.84
C ASP A 319 -10.00 -47.59 -2.77
N ASN A 320 -10.55 -48.65 -2.21
CA ASN A 320 -11.07 -49.83 -2.91
C ASN A 320 -12.33 -49.54 -3.76
N VAL A 321 -13.11 -48.51 -3.43
CA VAL A 321 -14.37 -48.18 -4.12
C VAL A 321 -14.10 -47.40 -5.41
N THR A 322 -13.19 -46.43 -5.38
CA THR A 322 -12.88 -45.53 -6.52
C THR A 322 -12.07 -46.20 -7.62
N ARG A 323 -11.22 -47.20 -7.30
CA ARG A 323 -10.48 -47.97 -8.31
C ARG A 323 -11.38 -48.82 -9.20
N ARG A 324 -12.51 -49.32 -8.69
CA ARG A 324 -13.48 -50.11 -9.47
C ARG A 324 -14.32 -49.27 -10.41
N THR A 325 -14.52 -47.98 -10.11
CA THR A 325 -15.35 -47.06 -10.91
C THR A 325 -14.55 -46.29 -11.96
N ARG A 326 -13.29 -45.90 -11.70
CA ARG A 326 -12.45 -45.18 -12.68
C ARG A 326 -12.13 -45.98 -13.95
N GLY A 327 -12.22 -47.32 -13.90
CA GLY A 327 -12.01 -48.19 -15.06
C GLY A 327 -13.26 -48.40 -15.92
N ALA A 328 -14.44 -48.04 -15.43
CA ALA A 328 -15.68 -48.15 -16.18
C ALA A 328 -16.05 -46.76 -16.70
N LEU A 329 -15.65 -46.44 -17.94
CA LEU A 329 -16.23 -45.33 -18.68
C LEU A 329 -17.75 -45.53 -18.67
N LEU A 330 -18.46 -44.73 -17.88
CA LEU A 330 -19.91 -44.73 -17.86
C LEU A 330 -20.39 -44.28 -19.23
N GLU A 331 -21.18 -45.11 -19.88
CA GLU A 331 -21.71 -44.82 -21.22
C GLU A 331 -22.49 -43.49 -21.18
N GLY A 332 -22.11 -42.55 -22.05
CA GLY A 332 -22.70 -41.20 -22.11
C GLY A 332 -22.09 -40.17 -21.16
N VAL A 333 -21.08 -40.50 -20.36
CA VAL A 333 -20.35 -39.55 -19.51
C VAL A 333 -19.09 -39.07 -20.21
N TYR A 334 -18.93 -37.74 -20.30
CA TYR A 334 -17.79 -37.10 -20.92
C TYR A 334 -16.64 -36.95 -19.92
N ASP A 335 -15.47 -37.51 -20.26
CA ASP A 335 -14.27 -37.36 -19.43
C ASP A 335 -13.59 -36.02 -19.69
N LEU A 336 -13.86 -35.04 -18.81
CA LEU A 336 -13.26 -33.71 -18.88
C LEU A 336 -11.75 -33.73 -18.54
N ASP A 337 -11.23 -34.76 -17.87
CA ASP A 337 -9.79 -34.88 -17.59
C ASP A 337 -9.01 -35.39 -18.81
N ALA A 338 -9.69 -36.06 -19.75
CA ALA A 338 -9.14 -36.48 -21.04
C ALA A 338 -9.08 -35.34 -22.07
N GLU A 339 -9.79 -34.23 -21.83
CA GLU A 339 -9.73 -33.06 -22.69
C GLU A 339 -8.33 -32.44 -22.68
N PRO A 340 -7.83 -31.96 -23.84
CA PRO A 340 -6.60 -31.20 -23.88
C PRO A 340 -6.78 -29.97 -22.98
N LYS A 341 -6.02 -29.94 -21.88
CA LYS A 341 -5.96 -28.77 -21.00
C LYS A 341 -5.49 -27.59 -21.84
N GLY A 342 -6.41 -26.71 -22.19
CA GLY A 342 -6.08 -25.47 -22.88
C GLY A 342 -5.08 -24.70 -22.02
N THR A 343 -3.83 -24.62 -22.47
CA THR A 343 -2.85 -23.70 -21.93
C THR A 343 -3.34 -22.30 -22.29
N ALA A 344 -4.14 -21.69 -21.43
CA ALA A 344 -4.27 -20.25 -21.40
C ALA A 344 -2.95 -19.67 -20.90
N CYS A 345 -1.88 -19.83 -21.69
CA CYS A 345 -0.67 -19.07 -21.55
C CYS A 345 -1.01 -17.70 -22.11
N HIS A 346 -1.63 -16.85 -21.29
CA HIS A 346 -1.58 -15.44 -21.60
C HIS A 346 -0.12 -15.04 -21.44
N GLU A 347 0.55 -14.84 -22.59
CA GLU A 347 1.88 -14.28 -22.66
C GLU A 347 1.95 -13.08 -21.71
N SER A 348 2.65 -13.28 -20.61
CA SER A 348 3.16 -12.20 -19.78
C SER A 348 4.09 -11.42 -20.71
N ARG A 349 3.56 -10.35 -21.31
CA ARG A 349 4.44 -9.32 -21.86
C ARG A 349 5.15 -8.75 -20.65
N ASP A 350 6.41 -9.15 -20.47
CA ASP A 350 7.36 -8.45 -19.64
C ASP A 350 7.39 -7.03 -20.18
N VAL A 351 6.61 -6.15 -19.54
CA VAL A 351 6.76 -4.73 -19.75
C VAL A 351 8.15 -4.44 -19.21
N GLU A 352 9.10 -4.14 -20.09
CA GLU A 352 10.41 -3.65 -19.70
C GLU A 352 10.18 -2.51 -18.70
N ASP A 353 10.51 -2.80 -17.45
CA ASP A 353 10.35 -1.91 -16.31
C ASP A 353 11.33 -0.75 -16.50
N GLN A 354 10.92 0.27 -17.26
CA GLN A 354 11.59 1.55 -17.23
C GLN A 354 11.29 2.16 -15.86
N ALA A 355 12.10 1.76 -14.88
CA ALA A 355 12.01 2.22 -13.51
C ALA A 355 11.90 3.74 -13.51
N SER A 356 10.76 4.24 -13.05
CA SER A 356 10.60 5.67 -12.90
C SER A 356 11.68 6.18 -11.94
N PRO A 357 12.33 7.29 -12.26
CA PRO A 357 13.42 7.79 -11.45
C PRO A 357 12.95 8.19 -10.07
N VAL A 358 13.78 7.96 -9.06
CA VAL A 358 13.48 8.32 -7.67
C VAL A 358 13.31 9.83 -7.53
N SER A 359 12.19 10.25 -6.92
CA SER A 359 11.87 11.67 -6.71
C SER A 359 12.66 12.28 -5.55
N VAL A 360 12.77 13.62 -5.53
CA VAL A 360 13.35 14.36 -4.38
C VAL A 360 12.58 14.05 -3.09
N GLY A 361 11.26 13.94 -3.18
CA GLY A 361 10.40 13.56 -2.06
C GLY A 361 10.73 12.18 -1.47
N ALA A 362 11.17 11.21 -2.27
CA ALA A 362 11.62 9.92 -1.75
C ALA A 362 12.89 10.04 -0.89
N PHE A 363 13.82 10.92 -1.26
CA PHE A 363 15.00 11.20 -0.43
C PHE A 363 14.64 11.98 0.84
N VAL A 364 13.69 12.92 0.80
CA VAL A 364 13.18 13.58 2.02
C VAL A 364 12.52 12.57 2.97
N ARG A 365 11.76 11.63 2.43
CA ARG A 365 11.20 10.48 3.18
C ARG A 365 12.27 9.62 3.82
N LEU A 366 13.36 9.31 3.09
CA LEU A 366 14.51 8.60 3.63
C LEU A 366 15.14 9.37 4.80
N ALA A 367 15.33 10.68 4.67
CA ALA A 367 15.85 11.53 5.74
C ALA A 367 14.97 11.48 7.00
N ARG A 368 13.64 11.49 6.83
CA ARG A 368 12.70 11.35 7.94
C ARG A 368 12.83 9.99 8.61
N LEU A 369 12.92 8.91 7.85
CA LEU A 369 13.14 7.56 8.39
C LEU A 369 14.46 7.45 9.17
N ILE A 370 15.55 8.03 8.65
CA ILE A 370 16.84 8.14 9.35
C ILE A 370 16.69 8.91 10.66
N SER A 371 15.97 10.03 10.65
CA SER A 371 15.74 10.84 11.86
C SER A 371 14.98 10.09 12.95
N ARG A 372 14.23 9.05 12.59
CA ARG A 372 13.48 8.17 13.48
C ARG A 372 14.24 6.91 13.88
N GLY A 373 15.48 6.74 13.39
CA GLY A 373 16.31 5.57 13.67
C GLY A 373 15.91 4.31 12.90
N ALA A 374 15.15 4.43 11.81
CA ALA A 374 14.82 3.29 10.97
C ALA A 374 16.06 2.72 10.27
N ASN A 375 16.03 1.42 9.95
CA ASN A 375 17.12 0.76 9.25
C ASN A 375 17.28 1.32 7.83
N LEU A 376 18.48 1.84 7.52
CA LEU A 376 18.78 2.51 6.25
C LEU A 376 18.52 1.62 5.04
N GLN A 377 19.04 0.40 5.06
CA GLN A 377 18.95 -0.54 3.95
C GLN A 377 17.50 -0.94 3.64
N ARG A 378 16.72 -1.24 4.68
CA ARG A 378 15.29 -1.52 4.55
C ARG A 378 14.52 -0.32 4.01
N SER A 379 14.89 0.88 4.46
CA SER A 379 14.26 2.14 4.05
C SER A 379 14.54 2.46 2.58
N ALA A 380 15.79 2.33 2.16
CA ALA A 380 16.23 2.56 0.79
C ALA A 380 15.51 1.60 -0.18
N SER A 381 15.54 0.30 0.11
CA SER A 381 14.86 -0.72 -0.70
C SER A 381 13.35 -0.45 -0.84
N ALA A 382 12.68 -0.12 0.25
CA ALA A 382 11.25 0.19 0.24
C ALA A 382 10.91 1.46 -0.58
N LEU A 383 11.76 2.47 -0.52
CA LEU A 383 11.60 3.72 -1.29
C LEU A 383 12.16 3.63 -2.72
N ALA A 384 12.61 2.44 -3.15
CA ALA A 384 13.29 2.21 -4.43
C ALA A 384 14.54 3.09 -4.65
N ILE A 385 15.24 3.43 -3.57
CA ILE A 385 16.47 4.23 -3.59
C ILE A 385 17.68 3.27 -3.70
N PRO A 386 18.63 3.52 -4.61
CA PRO A 386 19.89 2.77 -4.65
C PRO A 386 20.64 2.84 -3.31
N GLU A 387 21.16 1.70 -2.84
CA GLU A 387 21.86 1.58 -1.54
C GLU A 387 23.03 2.57 -1.43
N GLU A 388 23.86 2.67 -2.48
CA GLU A 388 25.01 3.58 -2.52
C GLU A 388 24.60 5.05 -2.30
N LEU A 389 23.50 5.49 -2.90
CA LEU A 389 23.00 6.86 -2.74
C LEU A 389 22.38 7.09 -1.35
N ALA A 390 21.72 6.08 -0.79
CA ALA A 390 21.18 6.14 0.56
C ALA A 390 22.30 6.28 1.60
N GLU A 391 23.39 5.54 1.44
CA GLU A 391 24.59 5.66 2.29
C GLU A 391 25.25 7.02 2.16
N GLN A 392 25.48 7.50 0.93
CA GLN A 392 26.04 8.83 0.71
C GLN A 392 25.19 9.95 1.33
N MET A 393 23.86 9.84 1.21
CA MET A 393 22.94 10.78 1.83
C MET A 393 23.02 10.74 3.35
N ALA A 394 23.08 9.55 3.95
CA ALA A 394 23.24 9.41 5.40
C ALA A 394 24.54 10.06 5.89
N VAL A 395 25.67 9.83 5.19
CA VAL A 395 26.97 10.44 5.50
C VAL A 395 26.94 11.96 5.35
N ALA A 396 26.30 12.47 4.30
CA ALA A 396 26.13 13.90 4.07
C ALA A 396 25.33 14.57 5.21
N LEU A 397 24.19 13.98 5.59
CA LEU A 397 23.37 14.49 6.69
C LEU A 397 24.12 14.44 8.02
N GLU A 398 24.81 13.33 8.31
CA GLU A 398 25.64 13.17 9.51
C GLU A 398 26.69 14.28 9.60
N THR A 399 27.42 14.52 8.51
CA THR A 399 28.44 15.56 8.44
C THR A 399 27.86 16.95 8.71
N ILE A 400 26.79 17.32 8.01
CA ILE A 400 26.17 18.65 8.13
C ILE A 400 25.61 18.88 9.53
N PHE A 401 24.85 17.91 10.06
CA PHE A 401 24.20 18.07 11.36
C PHE A 401 25.23 18.07 12.50
N ARG A 402 26.29 17.27 12.42
CA ARG A 402 27.35 17.21 13.43
C ARG A 402 28.24 18.45 13.44
N VAL A 403 28.61 18.97 12.27
CA VAL A 403 29.40 20.22 12.17
C VAL A 403 28.59 21.42 12.70
N SER A 404 27.29 21.44 12.44
CA SER A 404 26.36 22.48 12.93
C SER A 404 25.98 22.34 14.41
N ALA A 405 26.22 21.18 15.02
CA ALA A 405 25.85 20.91 16.40
C ALA A 405 26.74 21.66 17.40
N LYS A 406 26.13 22.05 18.53
CA LYS A 406 26.88 22.59 19.68
C LYS A 406 27.91 21.55 20.13
N ARG A 407 29.07 22.00 20.65
CA ARG A 407 30.19 21.12 21.03
C ARG A 407 29.77 19.95 21.93
N LEU A 408 28.86 20.19 22.87
CA LEU A 408 28.33 19.18 23.81
C LEU A 408 27.39 18.15 23.17
N GLU A 409 26.82 18.48 22.01
CA GLU A 409 25.83 17.66 21.31
C GLU A 409 26.42 16.85 20.16
N ARG A 410 27.70 17.08 19.80
CA ARG A 410 28.38 16.39 18.70
C ARG A 410 28.51 14.88 18.87
N ASN A 411 28.28 14.38 20.08
CA ASN A 411 28.37 12.97 20.44
C ASN A 411 27.03 12.25 20.20
N LYS A 412 25.94 13.03 20.05
CA LYS A 412 24.60 12.51 19.81
C LYS A 412 24.54 11.79 18.45
N SER A 413 23.62 10.85 18.35
CA SER A 413 23.26 10.19 17.10
C SER A 413 22.62 11.18 16.12
N LEU A 414 22.66 10.87 14.81
CA LEU A 414 21.99 11.69 13.79
C LEU A 414 20.49 11.88 14.09
N ALA A 415 19.81 10.83 14.55
CA ALA A 415 18.41 10.87 14.94
C ALA A 415 18.16 11.93 16.03
N GLU A 416 18.99 11.96 17.07
CA GLU A 416 18.89 12.97 18.14
C GLU A 416 19.22 14.39 17.66
N LEU A 417 20.14 14.55 16.71
CA LEU A 417 20.45 15.85 16.10
C LEU A 417 19.30 16.37 15.23
N MET A 418 18.54 15.46 14.61
CA MET A 418 17.39 15.78 13.76
C MET A 418 16.07 15.86 14.54
N ALA A 419 16.04 15.47 15.81
CA ALA A 419 14.84 15.48 16.66
C ALA A 419 14.18 16.85 16.84
N THR A 420 14.89 17.94 16.50
CA THR A 420 14.35 19.31 16.49
C THR A 420 13.38 19.59 15.34
N ILE A 421 13.36 18.73 14.30
CA ILE A 421 12.43 18.86 13.17
C ILE A 421 11.08 18.28 13.58
N THR A 422 10.07 19.15 13.62
CA THR A 422 8.70 18.79 14.01
C THR A 422 7.98 17.97 12.94
N GLU A 423 6.97 17.20 13.32
CA GLU A 423 6.17 16.39 12.37
C GLU A 423 5.50 17.26 11.30
N SER A 424 4.98 18.45 11.66
CA SER A 424 4.41 19.39 10.69
C SER A 424 5.44 19.93 9.69
N GLN A 425 6.71 20.09 10.12
CA GLN A 425 7.78 20.50 9.20
C GLN A 425 8.11 19.38 8.21
N TRP A 426 8.12 18.12 8.65
CA TRP A 426 8.31 16.97 7.76
C TRP A 426 7.19 16.86 6.74
N GLU A 427 5.93 16.96 7.15
CA GLU A 427 4.78 16.88 6.26
C GLU A 427 4.82 17.98 5.18
N ASN A 428 5.09 19.22 5.56
CA ASN A 428 5.18 20.33 4.62
C ASN A 428 6.39 20.17 3.69
N LEU A 429 7.52 19.70 4.20
CA LEU A 429 8.73 19.49 3.40
C LEU A 429 8.55 18.35 2.38
N ILE A 430 7.88 17.26 2.75
CA ILE A 430 7.59 16.14 1.83
C ILE A 430 6.68 16.62 0.71
N LYS A 431 5.58 17.34 1.02
CA LYS A 431 4.68 17.90 0.01
C LYS A 431 5.42 18.80 -0.97
N PHE A 432 6.24 19.71 -0.45
CA PHE A 432 7.08 20.58 -1.27
C PHE A 432 8.07 19.78 -2.14
N ALA A 433 8.69 18.74 -1.58
CA ALA A 433 9.68 17.93 -2.29
C ALA A 433 9.09 17.02 -3.38
N ASP A 434 7.84 16.61 -3.24
CA ASP A 434 7.12 15.84 -4.27
C ASP A 434 6.80 16.69 -5.52
N GLU A 435 6.72 18.02 -5.37
CA GLU A 435 6.49 18.96 -6.48
C GLU A 435 7.77 19.33 -7.24
N ILE A 436 8.95 19.01 -6.69
CA ILE A 436 10.23 19.37 -7.30
C ILE A 436 10.54 18.45 -8.48
N VAL A 437 10.69 19.05 -9.66
CA VAL A 437 11.16 18.38 -10.86
C VAL A 437 12.67 18.54 -11.02
N VAL A 438 13.37 17.41 -11.09
CA VAL A 438 14.81 17.37 -11.33
C VAL A 438 15.07 17.47 -12.84
N PRO A 439 15.86 18.44 -13.31
CA PRO A 439 16.13 18.62 -14.72
C PRO A 439 17.09 17.54 -15.21
N ARG A 440 16.68 16.82 -16.27
CA ARG A 440 17.43 15.68 -16.84
C ARG A 440 18.28 16.06 -18.04
N ASP A 441 17.83 17.03 -18.82
CA ASP A 441 18.48 17.45 -20.06
C ASP A 441 19.53 18.55 -19.82
N VAL A 442 20.23 18.51 -18.68
CA VAL A 442 21.25 19.49 -18.32
C VAL A 442 22.63 18.94 -18.63
N THR A 443 23.37 19.64 -19.48
CA THR A 443 24.78 19.37 -19.71
C THR A 443 25.61 19.97 -18.59
N TRP A 444 25.95 19.15 -17.59
CA TRP A 444 26.76 19.57 -16.46
C TRP A 444 28.22 19.78 -16.84
N SER A 445 28.83 20.87 -16.37
CA SER A 445 30.30 20.98 -16.42
C SER A 445 30.97 19.89 -15.57
N LYS A 446 30.37 19.60 -14.41
CA LYS A 446 30.69 18.49 -13.52
C LYS A 446 29.40 18.07 -12.81
N VAL A 447 29.03 16.79 -12.93
CA VAL A 447 27.81 16.28 -12.29
C VAL A 447 27.93 16.43 -10.76
N PRO A 448 26.93 17.01 -10.08
CA PRO A 448 26.95 17.14 -8.63
C PRO A 448 26.86 15.76 -7.97
N THR A 449 27.79 15.49 -7.06
CA THR A 449 27.71 14.33 -6.16
C THR A 449 27.13 14.74 -4.82
N VAL A 450 26.45 13.81 -4.15
CA VAL A 450 25.85 14.06 -2.83
C VAL A 450 26.87 14.58 -1.82
N LEU A 451 28.05 13.93 -1.75
CA LEU A 451 29.12 14.32 -0.85
C LEU A 451 29.77 15.65 -1.26
N GLY A 452 30.00 15.88 -2.56
CA GLY A 452 30.59 17.12 -3.05
C GLY A 452 29.73 18.33 -2.71
N LEU A 453 28.42 18.20 -2.87
CA LEU A 453 27.47 19.27 -2.57
C LEU A 453 27.28 19.45 -1.06
N SER A 454 27.31 18.37 -0.28
CA SER A 454 27.30 18.45 1.19
C SER A 454 28.49 19.23 1.77
N GLY A 455 29.65 19.15 1.12
CA GLY A 455 30.85 19.91 1.49
C GLY A 455 30.71 21.43 1.32
N LEU A 456 29.69 21.91 0.59
CA LEU A 456 29.40 23.33 0.46
C LEU A 456 28.66 23.90 1.67
N VAL A 457 28.08 23.04 2.52
CA VAL A 457 27.26 23.46 3.66
C VAL A 457 28.14 23.67 4.90
N GLY A 458 28.25 24.92 5.33
CA GLY A 458 29.06 25.29 6.50
C GLY A 458 28.36 25.07 7.86
N PRO A 459 29.05 25.37 8.98
CA PRO A 459 28.52 25.17 10.34
C PRO A 459 27.25 25.95 10.66
N GLN A 460 27.02 27.12 10.05
CA GLN A 460 25.77 27.87 10.18
C GLN A 460 24.71 27.44 9.17
N ARG A 461 24.96 26.34 8.45
CA ARG A 461 24.16 25.79 7.34
C ARG A 461 24.00 26.77 6.19
N HIS A 462 25.03 27.58 5.96
CA HIS A 462 25.12 28.40 4.76
C HIS A 462 25.70 27.57 3.62
N ILE A 463 25.22 27.78 2.39
CA ILE A 463 25.78 27.13 1.20
C ILE A 463 26.84 28.06 0.62
N VAL A 464 28.09 27.61 0.59
CA VAL A 464 29.24 28.43 0.20
C VAL A 464 29.68 28.06 -1.22
N MET A 465 29.79 29.06 -2.09
CA MET A 465 30.13 28.91 -3.51
C MET A 465 31.39 29.73 -3.83
N TRP A 466 32.32 29.13 -4.58
CA TRP A 466 33.58 29.80 -4.99
C TRP A 466 34.18 29.27 -6.28
N ARG A 467 33.74 28.10 -6.77
CA ARG A 467 34.10 27.56 -8.09
C ARG A 467 32.91 27.62 -9.03
N VAL A 468 33.18 27.65 -10.35
CA VAL A 468 32.16 27.78 -11.40
C VAL A 468 31.07 26.71 -11.26
N GLU A 469 31.48 25.46 -11.00
CA GLU A 469 30.55 24.33 -10.84
C GLU A 469 29.61 24.52 -9.64
N HIS A 470 30.01 25.22 -8.58
CA HIS A 470 29.14 25.47 -7.42
C HIS A 470 27.98 26.42 -7.78
N PHE A 471 28.27 27.43 -8.61
CA PHE A 471 27.24 28.35 -9.10
C PHE A 471 26.27 27.65 -10.07
N GLU A 472 26.77 26.72 -10.89
CA GLU A 472 25.95 25.87 -11.74
C GLU A 472 24.98 25.00 -10.92
N TRP A 473 25.52 24.26 -9.94
CA TRP A 473 24.73 23.38 -9.07
C TRP A 473 23.65 24.15 -8.31
N VAL A 474 24.02 25.26 -7.66
CA VAL A 474 23.07 26.07 -6.89
C VAL A 474 22.08 26.78 -7.81
N GLY A 475 22.50 27.22 -9.00
CA GLY A 475 21.61 27.79 -10.00
C GLY A 475 20.49 26.83 -10.41
N GLN A 476 20.83 25.58 -10.71
CA GLN A 476 19.83 24.56 -11.05
C GLN A 476 18.96 24.18 -9.84
N PHE A 477 19.55 24.07 -8.66
CA PHE A 477 18.80 23.79 -7.43
C PHE A 477 17.72 24.87 -7.17
N VAL A 478 18.10 26.14 -7.22
CA VAL A 478 17.17 27.27 -7.01
C VAL A 478 16.12 27.35 -8.11
N LYS A 479 16.47 26.97 -9.35
CA LYS A 479 15.52 26.88 -10.46
C LYS A 479 14.50 25.75 -10.25
N SER A 480 14.94 24.56 -9.84
CA SER A 480 14.07 23.40 -9.56
C SER A 480 13.11 23.63 -8.40
N THR A 481 13.55 24.39 -7.39
CA THR A 481 12.78 24.67 -6.16
C THR A 481 11.93 25.93 -6.25
N ASN A 482 12.12 26.75 -7.29
CA ASN A 482 11.42 28.01 -7.52
C ASN A 482 11.45 28.98 -6.33
N PHE A 483 12.56 29.04 -5.59
CA PHE A 483 12.69 29.96 -4.47
C PHE A 483 12.62 31.42 -4.90
N GLN A 484 12.07 32.26 -4.01
CA GLN A 484 12.02 33.71 -4.14
C GLN A 484 13.12 34.41 -3.34
N LYS A 485 13.42 35.68 -3.69
CA LYS A 485 14.41 36.52 -2.98
C LYS A 485 14.10 36.67 -1.48
N THR A 486 12.82 36.59 -1.13
CA THR A 486 12.31 36.65 0.24
C THR A 486 12.68 35.42 1.06
N GLU A 487 12.96 34.29 0.42
CA GLU A 487 13.24 33.00 1.04
C GLU A 487 14.75 32.74 1.14
N ILE A 488 15.48 33.10 0.08
CA ILE A 488 16.92 32.93 -0.02
C ILE A 488 17.59 34.24 -0.43
N SER A 489 18.68 34.58 0.26
CA SER A 489 19.55 35.72 -0.08
C SER A 489 20.98 35.27 -0.32
N ILE A 490 21.64 35.83 -1.33
CA ILE A 490 23.06 35.60 -1.61
C ILE A 490 23.86 36.81 -1.13
N LEU A 491 24.85 36.55 -0.27
CA LEU A 491 25.77 37.55 0.25
C LEU A 491 27.16 37.33 -0.36
N LEU A 492 27.80 38.42 -0.79
CA LEU A 492 29.10 38.41 -1.43
C LEU A 492 30.17 38.93 -0.46
N THR A 493 31.31 38.25 -0.37
CA THR A 493 32.43 38.75 0.44
C THR A 493 33.14 39.94 -0.22
N PRO A 494 33.83 40.79 0.57
CA PRO A 494 34.70 41.84 0.02
C PRO A 494 35.79 41.22 -0.88
N GLY A 495 36.00 41.76 -2.07
CA GLY A 495 36.99 41.25 -3.05
C GLY A 495 36.41 40.37 -4.16
N PHE A 496 35.10 40.11 -4.17
CA PHE A 496 34.44 39.31 -5.20
C PHE A 496 34.71 39.84 -6.62
N THR A 497 35.36 39.02 -7.47
CA THR A 497 35.94 39.42 -8.75
C THR A 497 34.88 39.67 -9.84
N LYS A 498 35.26 40.32 -10.94
CA LYS A 498 34.35 40.53 -12.09
C LYS A 498 33.94 39.20 -12.73
N ASP A 499 34.86 38.24 -12.83
CA ASP A 499 34.59 36.93 -13.43
C ASP A 499 33.60 36.12 -12.57
N GLN A 500 33.74 36.18 -11.25
CA GLN A 500 32.79 35.54 -10.32
C GLN A 500 31.39 36.17 -10.40
N ARG A 501 31.28 37.48 -10.66
CA ARG A 501 29.97 38.12 -10.91
C ARG A 501 29.34 37.63 -12.21
N ALA A 502 30.14 37.44 -13.25
CA ALA A 502 29.64 36.87 -14.51
C ALA A 502 29.05 35.47 -14.31
N TRP A 503 29.62 34.64 -13.41
CA TRP A 503 29.06 33.33 -13.07
C TRP A 503 27.72 33.39 -12.33
N ILE A 504 27.50 34.43 -11.50
CA ILE A 504 26.21 34.66 -10.84
C ILE A 504 25.14 35.03 -11.88
N ASP A 505 25.51 35.91 -12.82
CA ASP A 505 24.62 36.35 -13.88
C ASP A 505 24.27 35.21 -14.84
N SER A 506 25.26 34.40 -15.25
CA SER A 506 25.06 33.27 -16.17
C SER A 506 24.11 32.20 -15.63
N HIS A 507 23.99 32.08 -14.31
CA HIS A 507 23.12 31.10 -13.65
C HIS A 507 21.85 31.71 -13.03
N ASN A 508 21.49 32.95 -13.41
CA ASN A 508 20.30 33.66 -12.93
C ASN A 508 20.23 33.82 -11.40
N LEU A 509 21.38 33.90 -10.74
CA LEU A 509 21.49 34.04 -9.29
C LEU A 509 21.49 35.52 -8.84
N SER A 510 21.70 36.46 -9.76
CA SER A 510 21.79 37.90 -9.47
C SER A 510 20.55 38.47 -8.79
N ARG A 511 19.35 37.94 -9.12
CA ARG A 511 18.09 38.31 -8.48
C ARG A 511 18.04 38.05 -6.97
N PHE A 512 18.87 37.15 -6.45
CA PHE A 512 18.94 36.81 -5.02
C PHE A 512 20.02 37.58 -4.27
N VAL A 513 20.88 38.33 -4.96
CA VAL A 513 21.96 39.08 -4.33
C VAL A 513 21.38 40.20 -3.46
N SER A 514 21.82 40.24 -2.20
CA SER A 514 21.46 41.27 -1.24
C SER A 514 22.67 42.15 -0.92
N THR A 515 22.44 43.46 -0.84
CA THR A 515 23.42 44.45 -0.36
C THR A 515 23.30 44.69 1.16
N GLU A 516 22.21 44.22 1.78
CA GLU A 516 21.97 44.26 3.22
C GLU A 516 22.60 43.01 3.86
N GLY A 517 23.67 43.19 4.64
CA GLY A 517 24.37 42.07 5.29
C GLY A 517 25.87 42.25 5.57
N LYS A 518 26.43 43.46 5.45
CA LYS A 518 27.88 43.71 5.67
C LYS A 518 28.42 43.28 7.05
N GLU A 519 27.55 43.03 8.03
CA GLU A 519 27.91 42.60 9.40
C GLU A 519 27.57 41.14 9.72
N ALA A 520 27.00 40.36 8.77
CA ALA A 520 26.63 38.98 9.05
C ALA A 520 27.86 38.05 9.05
N GLN A 521 28.03 37.25 10.10
CA GLN A 521 29.09 36.25 10.17
C GLN A 521 28.83 35.13 9.14
N LEU A 522 29.63 35.11 8.07
CA LEU A 522 29.52 34.12 6.99
C LEU A 522 30.41 32.90 7.25
N ASP A 523 29.92 31.72 6.86
CA ASP A 523 30.70 30.49 6.96
C ASP A 523 31.95 30.58 6.06
N THR A 524 33.06 30.03 6.53
CA THR A 524 34.34 29.95 5.82
C THR A 524 34.58 28.54 5.32
N VAL A 525 35.12 28.40 4.11
CA VAL A 525 35.52 27.10 3.56
C VAL A 525 37.01 27.11 3.28
N ARG A 526 37.64 25.94 3.43
CA ARG A 526 39.05 25.71 3.09
C ARG A 526 39.15 24.98 1.76
N THR A 527 40.23 25.19 1.02
CA THR A 527 40.51 24.46 -0.22
C THR A 527 40.68 22.96 0.05
N GLU A 528 40.58 22.11 -0.99
CA GLU A 528 40.60 20.63 -0.88
C GLU A 528 41.83 20.05 -0.15
N GLY A 529 42.95 20.79 -0.06
CA GLY A 529 44.12 20.42 0.74
C GLY A 529 44.13 20.92 2.18
N GLY A 530 43.08 21.63 2.63
CA GLY A 530 42.99 22.20 3.99
C GLY A 530 43.94 23.37 4.28
N HIS A 531 44.77 23.76 3.31
CA HIS A 531 45.89 24.70 3.50
C HIS A 531 45.50 26.18 3.40
N ALA A 532 44.46 26.54 2.65
CA ALA A 532 44.06 27.93 2.42
C ALA A 532 42.56 28.15 2.68
N VAL A 533 42.23 29.27 3.33
CA VAL A 533 40.84 29.73 3.50
C VAL A 533 40.42 30.48 2.24
N VAL A 534 39.26 30.14 1.69
CA VAL A 534 38.69 30.83 0.53
C VAL A 534 38.11 32.17 0.99
N VAL A 535 38.75 33.27 0.61
CA VAL A 535 38.36 34.63 1.01
C VAL A 535 37.24 35.18 0.11
N GLU A 536 37.37 35.00 -1.19
CA GLU A 536 36.41 35.42 -2.21
C GLU A 536 35.35 34.34 -2.42
N ARG A 537 34.13 34.57 -1.93
CA ARG A 537 33.05 33.58 -1.96
C ARG A 537 31.68 34.23 -1.94
N ALA A 538 30.72 33.53 -2.53
CA ALA A 538 29.31 33.84 -2.43
C ALA A 538 28.66 32.86 -1.45
N VAL A 539 27.77 33.36 -0.60
CA VAL A 539 27.17 32.57 0.47
C VAL A 539 25.66 32.68 0.39
N VAL A 540 25.00 31.54 0.20
CA VAL A 540 23.55 31.42 0.21
C VAL A 540 23.07 31.29 1.65
N VAL A 541 22.20 32.21 2.05
CA VAL A 541 21.60 32.24 3.38
C VAL A 541 20.09 32.05 3.24
N GLY A 542 19.58 30.98 3.86
CA GLY A 542 18.15 30.78 4.01
C GLY A 542 17.58 31.70 5.10
N SER A 543 16.50 32.39 4.77
CA SER A 543 15.73 33.18 5.73
C SER A 543 14.90 32.27 6.65
N ARG A 544 14.63 32.73 7.88
CA ARG A 544 13.68 32.04 8.78
C ARG A 544 12.28 32.56 8.51
N ARG A 545 11.41 31.73 7.93
CA ARG A 545 9.99 32.04 7.74
C ARG A 545 9.14 30.89 8.22
N LYS A 546 8.21 31.15 9.14
CA LYS A 546 7.36 30.09 9.71
C LYS A 546 6.40 29.49 8.68
N GLU A 547 6.00 30.26 7.66
CA GLU A 547 4.95 29.88 6.70
C GLU A 547 5.48 29.09 5.49
N HIS A 548 6.77 29.19 5.17
CA HIS A 548 7.35 28.47 4.02
C HIS A 548 7.72 27.02 4.42
N PRO A 549 7.50 25.99 3.55
CA PRO A 549 7.85 24.60 3.85
C PRO A 549 9.33 24.42 4.26
N VAL A 550 10.23 25.12 3.58
CA VAL A 550 11.65 25.25 3.93
C VAL A 550 11.84 26.39 4.94
N SER A 551 11.28 26.24 6.14
CA SER A 551 11.15 27.31 7.14
C SER A 551 12.44 27.75 7.83
N ASN A 552 13.49 26.94 7.72
CA ASN A 552 14.77 27.21 8.38
C ASN A 552 15.94 26.54 7.64
N ARG A 553 17.17 26.90 8.05
CA ARG A 553 18.40 26.43 7.41
C ARG A 553 18.63 24.91 7.51
N ALA A 554 18.05 24.23 8.51
CA ALA A 554 18.08 22.75 8.59
C ALA A 554 17.36 22.13 7.39
N LEU A 555 16.14 22.61 7.14
CA LEU A 555 15.29 22.11 6.07
C LEU A 555 15.88 22.49 4.71
N LEU A 556 16.53 23.66 4.61
CA LEU A 556 17.26 24.05 3.39
C LEU A 556 18.43 23.10 3.11
N SER A 557 19.24 22.76 4.11
CA SER A 557 20.32 21.77 3.91
C SER A 557 19.77 20.40 3.55
N LEU A 558 18.63 20.00 4.13
CA LEU A 558 18.03 18.69 3.87
C LEU A 558 17.49 18.59 2.44
N ILE A 559 16.73 19.59 2.00
CA ILE A 559 16.18 19.59 0.63
C ILE A 559 17.28 19.71 -0.42
N LEU A 560 18.36 20.42 -0.11
CA LEU A 560 19.54 20.51 -0.97
C LEU A 560 20.20 19.15 -1.18
N ILE A 561 20.40 18.38 -0.09
CA ILE A 561 20.95 17.02 -0.17
C ILE A 561 19.97 16.06 -0.86
N ALA A 562 18.68 16.13 -0.57
CA ALA A 562 17.68 15.30 -1.23
C ALA A 562 17.62 15.58 -2.74
N TRP A 563 17.71 16.85 -3.15
CA TRP A 563 17.77 17.24 -4.55
C TRP A 563 19.05 16.74 -5.22
N SER A 564 20.21 16.88 -4.56
CA SER A 564 21.48 16.40 -5.13
C SER A 564 21.50 14.89 -5.30
N SER A 565 20.95 14.14 -4.34
CA SER A 565 20.81 12.69 -4.46
C SER A 565 19.91 12.27 -5.62
N ALA A 566 18.83 13.01 -5.89
CA ALA A 566 17.98 12.75 -7.04
C ALA A 566 18.63 13.12 -8.38
N VAL A 567 19.48 14.16 -8.41
CA VAL A 567 20.28 14.51 -9.60
C VAL A 567 21.32 13.43 -9.90
N SER A 568 21.97 12.85 -8.87
CA SER A 568 23.02 11.84 -9.05
C SER A 568 22.51 10.48 -9.59
N ILE A 569 21.22 10.30 -9.85
CA ILE A 569 20.63 9.08 -10.45
C ILE A 569 20.76 9.07 -11.99
N THR A 570 21.21 10.16 -12.61
CA THR A 570 21.38 10.28 -14.07
C THR A 570 22.37 9.32 -14.68
#